data_AF-A0A3M7N215-F1
#
_entry.id   AF-A0A3M7N215-F1
#
_cell.length_a   1.000
_cell.length_b   1.000
_cell.length_c   1.000
_cell.angle_alpha   90.00
_cell.angle_beta   90.00
_cell.angle_gamma   90.00
#
_symmetry.space_group_name_H-M   'P 1'
#
loop_
_entity.id
_entity.type
_entity.pdbx_description
1 polymer ?
#
loop_
_entity_poly.entity_id
_entity_poly.type
_entity_poly.pdbx_seq_one_letter_code
_entity_poly.pdbx_strand_id
1 'polypeptide(L)'
;LVIASALSKAVDAFSCTPDAFNGILPKNATTLFAYDLQTNGSFGVANDTAYPKNATSLPPLCVVSINVTSSNTSSFRFGLYLPTQWNGRMYTAGNGGFAGGINWLDMAIETLSKLYGNWIETNQTFVFPNMKYGSEWQWSLVHDGGGDDQFSPAYVRNIVYNNPLWSIWNFSYDTVLDAERVNRRQGLDADNFDLSPFNARGGKLLHYVGLADGLIPAGSSEYYYNHVVRTLVPKNISVDSFYRLFEIPGMGHCARSLVAAPWYINGAGQAGSLGSGVRGVPGFNDAQHDAVLALTKWVEDKVAPTTLIATKYTNDTDYTQGVTSQRPLCPYPQIAVWDGGNMTQAGSWGCANATDYALWR
;
A
#
# COMPACT_ATOMS: atom_id res chain seq x y z
N LEU A 1 14.79 -1.99 -21.64
CA LEU A 1 15.56 -3.18 -21.21
C LEU A 1 17.05 -3.12 -21.53
N VAL A 2 17.48 -2.61 -22.70
CA VAL A 2 18.92 -2.56 -23.09
C VAL A 2 19.77 -1.61 -22.23
N ILE A 3 19.16 -0.59 -21.61
CA ILE A 3 19.88 0.36 -20.73
C ILE A 3 20.22 -0.27 -19.36
N ALA A 4 19.41 -1.21 -18.87
CA ALA A 4 19.62 -1.84 -17.57
C ALA A 4 20.74 -2.91 -17.59
N SER A 5 21.00 -3.55 -18.73
CA SER A 5 22.07 -4.55 -18.85
C SER A 5 23.47 -3.92 -19.03
N ALA A 6 23.54 -2.68 -19.53
CA ALA A 6 24.80 -1.95 -19.72
C ALA A 6 25.40 -1.41 -18.40
N LEU A 7 24.60 -1.27 -17.34
CA LEU A 7 25.03 -0.76 -16.03
C LEU A 7 25.65 -1.83 -15.11
N SER A 8 25.83 -3.07 -15.58
CA SER A 8 26.35 -4.19 -14.76
C SER A 8 27.86 -4.41 -14.84
N LYS A 9 28.62 -3.56 -15.56
CA LYS A 9 30.08 -3.68 -15.68
C LYS A 9 30.79 -2.33 -15.60
N ALA A 10 30.92 -1.78 -14.39
CA ALA A 10 32.06 -0.99 -13.92
C ALA A 10 31.76 -0.55 -12.47
N VAL A 11 32.57 -1.01 -11.51
CA VAL A 11 32.59 -0.49 -10.12
C VAL A 11 33.62 0.65 -10.04
N ASP A 12 33.68 1.46 -11.09
CA ASP A 12 34.39 2.73 -11.12
C ASP A 12 33.31 3.80 -11.36
N ALA A 13 33.33 4.85 -10.55
CA ALA A 13 32.30 5.88 -10.47
C ALA A 13 31.80 6.32 -11.86
N PHE A 14 30.57 5.93 -12.20
CA PHE A 14 29.91 6.45 -13.40
C PHE A 14 29.75 7.97 -13.24
N SER A 15 30.45 8.74 -14.07
CA SER A 15 30.42 10.20 -14.02
C SER A 15 29.04 10.72 -14.40
N CYS A 16 28.39 11.51 -13.53
CA CYS A 16 27.09 12.09 -13.81
C CYS A 16 27.18 13.28 -14.79
N THR A 17 27.52 12.99 -16.04
CA THR A 17 27.69 14.00 -17.09
C THR A 17 26.92 13.61 -18.36
N PRO A 18 26.42 14.59 -19.15
CA PRO A 18 25.70 14.29 -20.38
C PRO A 18 26.48 13.37 -21.34
N ASP A 19 27.80 13.54 -21.43
CA ASP A 19 28.66 12.76 -22.32
C ASP A 19 28.75 11.29 -21.91
N ALA A 20 28.81 11.00 -20.61
CA ALA A 20 28.83 9.63 -20.09
C ALA A 20 27.55 8.88 -20.48
N PHE A 21 26.39 9.55 -20.41
CA PHE A 21 25.12 8.97 -20.83
C PHE A 21 25.00 8.87 -22.35
N ASN A 22 25.40 9.89 -23.11
CA ASN A 22 25.39 9.84 -24.57
C ASN A 22 26.24 8.68 -25.13
N GLY A 23 27.31 8.29 -24.43
CA GLY A 23 28.15 7.14 -24.79
C GLY A 23 27.46 5.77 -24.69
N ILE A 24 26.39 5.64 -23.90
CA ILE A 24 25.67 4.37 -23.67
C ILE A 24 24.25 4.36 -24.25
N LEU A 25 23.75 5.52 -24.71
CA LEU A 25 22.42 5.65 -25.26
C LEU A 25 22.34 5.18 -26.73
N PRO A 26 21.17 4.67 -27.17
CA PRO A 26 20.96 4.38 -28.58
C PRO A 26 20.99 5.67 -29.42
N LYS A 27 21.30 5.56 -30.72
CA LYS A 27 21.48 6.71 -31.63
C LYS A 27 20.29 7.67 -31.70
N ASN A 28 19.08 7.22 -31.38
CA ASN A 28 17.87 8.03 -31.40
C ASN A 28 17.56 8.69 -30.04
N ALA A 29 18.45 8.59 -29.06
CA ALA A 29 18.31 9.19 -27.76
C ALA A 29 19.47 10.15 -27.47
N THR A 30 19.16 11.26 -26.82
CA THR A 30 20.13 12.28 -26.42
C THR A 30 19.90 12.70 -24.99
N THR A 31 21.00 12.88 -24.26
CA THR A 31 20.97 13.41 -22.89
C THR A 31 20.77 14.93 -22.97
N LEU A 32 19.69 15.42 -22.36
CA LEU A 32 19.41 16.86 -22.28
C LEU A 32 20.27 17.52 -21.20
N PHE A 33 20.36 16.88 -20.05
CA PHE A 33 21.22 17.27 -18.95
C PHE A 33 21.50 16.09 -18.02
N ALA A 34 22.62 16.17 -17.33
CA ALA A 34 22.95 15.32 -16.19
C ALA A 34 23.73 16.14 -15.16
N TYR A 35 23.40 16.02 -13.88
CA TYR A 35 24.17 16.63 -12.80
C TYR A 35 24.01 15.91 -11.46
N ASP A 36 25.09 15.95 -10.68
CA ASP A 36 25.12 15.40 -9.33
C ASP A 36 24.39 16.31 -8.35
N LEU A 37 23.52 15.70 -7.56
CA LEU A 37 22.95 16.30 -6.36
C LEU A 37 23.72 15.81 -5.14
N GLN A 38 24.00 16.74 -4.23
CA GLN A 38 24.54 16.45 -2.91
C GLN A 38 23.41 16.11 -1.93
N THR A 39 23.77 15.64 -0.74
CA THR A 39 22.83 15.35 0.35
C THR A 39 21.93 16.55 0.64
N ASN A 40 20.63 16.29 0.86
CA ASN A 40 19.61 17.31 1.10
C ASN A 40 19.43 18.26 -0.11
N GLY A 41 19.71 17.77 -1.32
CA GLY A 41 19.60 18.52 -2.56
C GLY A 41 18.16 18.83 -2.94
N SER A 42 17.98 19.86 -3.78
CA SER A 42 16.70 20.16 -4.41
C SER A 42 16.83 20.12 -5.93
N PHE A 43 15.79 19.61 -6.59
CA PHE A 43 15.73 19.52 -8.04
C PHE A 43 14.34 19.88 -8.57
N GLY A 44 14.31 20.70 -9.61
CA GLY A 44 13.16 20.87 -10.48
C GLY A 44 13.60 21.45 -11.81
N VAL A 45 12.75 21.34 -12.83
CA VAL A 45 13.00 21.92 -14.15
C VAL A 45 12.23 23.23 -14.26
N ALA A 46 12.95 24.32 -14.52
CA ALA A 46 12.32 25.60 -14.79
C ALA A 46 11.38 25.47 -16.00
N ASN A 47 10.16 26.02 -15.88
CA ASN A 47 9.09 25.95 -16.88
C ASN A 47 8.43 24.57 -17.08
N ASP A 48 8.58 23.63 -16.13
CA ASP A 48 7.66 22.48 -16.09
C ASP A 48 6.29 22.97 -15.59
N THR A 49 5.37 23.23 -16.54
CA THR A 49 4.03 23.74 -16.23
C THR A 49 3.13 22.71 -15.56
N ALA A 50 3.38 21.42 -15.75
CA ALA A 50 2.61 20.37 -15.10
C ALA A 50 3.06 20.16 -13.66
N TYR A 51 4.37 20.27 -13.40
CA TYR A 51 4.99 19.99 -12.10
C TYR A 51 5.95 21.12 -11.69
N PRO A 52 5.43 22.32 -11.33
CA PRO A 52 6.26 23.51 -11.10
C PRO A 52 7.02 23.51 -9.77
N LYS A 53 6.79 22.52 -8.92
CA LYS A 53 7.39 22.43 -7.57
C LYS A 53 8.65 21.56 -7.63
N ASN A 54 9.71 22.01 -6.97
CA ASN A 54 10.95 21.25 -6.87
C ASN A 54 10.82 20.11 -5.87
N ALA A 55 11.37 18.95 -6.21
CA ALA A 55 11.73 17.93 -5.23
C ALA A 55 12.79 18.50 -4.28
N THR A 56 12.64 18.24 -2.99
CA THR A 56 13.54 18.69 -1.92
C THR A 56 13.96 17.51 -1.07
N SER A 57 14.98 17.71 -0.24
CA SER A 57 15.55 16.68 0.64
C SER A 57 15.96 15.41 -0.12
N LEU A 58 16.54 15.57 -1.31
CA LEU A 58 17.01 14.44 -2.08
C LEU A 58 18.33 13.89 -1.49
N PRO A 59 18.52 12.55 -1.44
CA PRO A 59 19.81 11.97 -1.11
C PRO A 59 20.83 12.25 -2.23
N PRO A 60 22.13 12.00 -2.00
CA PRO A 60 23.12 12.07 -3.07
C PRO A 60 22.75 11.16 -4.24
N LEU A 61 22.53 11.75 -5.40
CA LEU A 61 22.09 11.04 -6.61
C LEU A 61 22.47 11.81 -7.87
N CYS A 62 22.57 11.08 -8.98
CA CYS A 62 22.74 11.66 -10.30
C CYS A 62 21.37 11.87 -10.95
N VAL A 63 21.04 13.10 -11.32
CA VAL A 63 19.82 13.40 -12.07
C VAL A 63 20.12 13.45 -13.55
N VAL A 64 19.29 12.79 -14.36
CA VAL A 64 19.46 12.71 -15.81
C VAL A 64 18.14 12.91 -16.51
N SER A 65 18.10 13.74 -17.55
CA SER A 65 16.96 13.81 -18.47
C SER A 65 17.39 13.41 -19.87
N ILE A 66 16.60 12.53 -20.48
CA ILE A 66 16.87 11.97 -21.81
C ILE A 66 15.68 12.27 -22.71
N ASN A 67 15.98 12.70 -23.92
CA ASN A 67 15.04 12.83 -25.02
C ASN A 67 15.21 11.66 -25.98
N VAL A 68 14.12 11.02 -26.35
CA VAL A 68 14.11 9.93 -27.34
C VAL A 68 13.25 10.34 -28.52
N THR A 69 13.89 10.42 -29.69
CA THR A 69 13.21 10.67 -30.95
C THR A 69 12.59 9.36 -31.43
N SER A 70 11.26 9.32 -31.49
CA SER A 70 10.48 8.16 -31.95
C SER A 70 10.17 8.23 -33.45
N SER A 71 10.05 9.44 -34.01
CA SER A 71 9.89 9.70 -35.44
C SER A 71 10.38 11.11 -35.81
N ASN A 72 10.29 11.48 -37.09
CA ASN A 72 10.63 12.84 -37.54
C ASN A 72 9.74 13.94 -36.94
N THR A 73 8.59 13.58 -36.37
CA THR A 73 7.59 14.51 -35.81
C THR A 73 7.28 14.25 -34.34
N SER A 74 7.88 13.22 -33.74
CA SER A 74 7.55 12.78 -32.38
C SER A 74 8.79 12.45 -31.58
N SER A 75 8.75 12.87 -30.31
CA SER A 75 9.74 12.52 -29.30
C SER A 75 9.05 12.42 -27.94
N PHE A 76 9.67 11.69 -27.02
CA PHE A 76 9.28 11.68 -25.62
C PHE A 76 10.50 11.89 -24.74
N ARG A 77 10.27 12.38 -23.53
CA ARG A 77 11.32 12.59 -22.53
C ARG A 77 11.06 11.73 -21.32
N PHE A 78 12.12 11.26 -20.69
CA PHE A 78 12.05 10.66 -19.37
C PHE A 78 13.20 11.17 -18.50
N GLY A 79 12.96 11.15 -17.18
CA GLY A 79 13.92 11.53 -16.16
C GLY A 79 14.35 10.32 -15.35
N LEU A 80 15.56 10.35 -14.82
CA LEU A 80 16.09 9.33 -13.92
C LEU A 80 16.74 9.99 -12.69
N TYR A 81 16.46 9.43 -11.51
CA TYR A 81 17.29 9.58 -10.33
C TYR A 81 18.11 8.30 -10.15
N LEU A 82 19.41 8.40 -10.35
CA LEU A 82 20.35 7.29 -10.21
C LEU A 82 21.05 7.40 -8.86
N PRO A 83 20.80 6.48 -7.91
CA PRO A 83 21.44 6.53 -6.61
C PRO A 83 22.94 6.23 -6.74
N THR A 84 23.73 6.77 -5.82
CA THR A 84 25.18 6.47 -5.71
C THR A 84 25.46 4.99 -5.46
N GLN A 85 24.51 4.28 -4.83
CA GLN A 85 24.52 2.83 -4.70
C GLN A 85 23.21 2.25 -5.24
N TRP A 86 23.30 1.39 -6.25
CA TRP A 86 22.14 0.75 -6.86
C TRP A 86 22.03 -0.71 -6.44
N ASN A 87 20.85 -1.11 -5.95
CA ASN A 87 20.55 -2.46 -5.48
C ASN A 87 19.79 -3.31 -6.51
N GLY A 88 19.76 -2.88 -7.77
CA GLY A 88 19.07 -3.60 -8.85
C GLY A 88 17.56 -3.34 -8.95
N ARG A 89 16.96 -2.54 -8.05
CA ARG A 89 15.53 -2.21 -8.09
C ARG A 89 15.28 -0.89 -8.80
N MET A 90 14.11 -0.77 -9.42
CA MET A 90 13.68 0.43 -10.13
C MET A 90 12.24 0.75 -9.74
N TYR A 91 11.99 2.04 -9.52
CA TYR A 91 10.65 2.61 -9.41
C TYR A 91 10.43 3.53 -10.61
N THR A 92 9.21 3.56 -11.13
CA THR A 92 8.83 4.42 -12.26
C THR A 92 7.58 5.20 -11.91
N ALA A 93 7.65 6.52 -11.96
CA ALA A 93 6.50 7.39 -11.95
C ALA A 93 6.13 7.79 -13.38
N GLY A 94 4.83 7.82 -13.68
CA GLY A 94 4.28 8.33 -14.94
C GLY A 94 3.55 9.66 -14.71
N ASN A 95 3.29 10.39 -15.78
CA ASN A 95 2.39 11.55 -15.75
C ASN A 95 1.01 11.19 -16.33
N GLY A 96 0.01 12.04 -16.08
CA GLY A 96 -1.35 11.87 -16.59
C GLY A 96 -1.57 12.53 -17.96
N GLY A 97 -2.18 11.80 -18.90
CA GLY A 97 -2.70 12.36 -20.16
C GLY A 97 -1.66 13.11 -21.00
N PHE A 98 -1.94 14.37 -21.33
CA PHE A 98 -1.09 15.26 -22.13
C PHE A 98 -0.38 16.33 -21.28
N ALA A 99 -0.13 16.07 -19.98
CA ALA A 99 0.41 17.06 -19.05
C ALA A 99 1.73 17.70 -19.51
N GLY A 100 2.59 16.97 -20.24
CA GLY A 100 3.75 17.54 -20.92
C GLY A 100 4.99 17.82 -20.05
N GLY A 101 5.02 17.32 -18.81
CA GLY A 101 6.14 17.49 -17.87
C GLY A 101 6.62 16.18 -17.23
N ILE A 102 7.78 16.17 -16.58
CA ILE A 102 8.29 15.01 -15.83
C ILE A 102 8.00 15.25 -14.36
N ASN A 103 7.27 14.35 -13.70
CA ASN A 103 6.99 14.49 -12.28
C ASN A 103 8.20 14.07 -11.42
N TRP A 104 9.17 14.97 -11.30
CA TRP A 104 10.39 14.77 -10.50
C TRP A 104 10.10 14.60 -9.01
N LEU A 105 9.02 15.19 -8.51
CA LEU A 105 8.57 15.08 -7.12
C LEU A 105 8.22 13.65 -6.74
N ASP A 106 7.47 12.95 -7.60
CA ASP A 106 7.06 11.56 -7.35
C ASP A 106 8.25 10.59 -7.35
N MET A 107 9.37 10.96 -7.98
CA MET A 107 10.60 10.17 -7.96
C MET A 107 11.45 10.39 -6.70
N ALA A 108 11.14 11.39 -5.87
CA ALA A 108 11.93 11.70 -4.68
C ALA A 108 11.95 10.53 -3.69
N ILE A 109 13.12 9.92 -3.52
CA ILE A 109 13.31 8.74 -2.67
C ILE A 109 12.98 9.05 -1.20
N GLU A 110 13.19 10.29 -0.72
CA GLU A 110 12.80 10.64 0.65
C GLU A 110 11.27 10.61 0.82
N THR A 111 10.51 11.10 -0.15
CA THR A 111 9.04 11.01 -0.13
C THR A 111 8.61 9.54 -0.09
N LEU A 112 9.17 8.70 -0.96
CA LEU A 112 8.89 7.26 -0.95
C LEU A 112 9.33 6.60 0.36
N SER A 113 10.48 6.97 0.90
CA SER A 113 10.99 6.44 2.19
C SER A 113 10.10 6.86 3.36
N LYS A 114 9.50 8.05 3.30
CA LYS A 114 8.50 8.50 4.27
C LYS A 114 7.17 7.75 4.11
N LEU A 115 6.72 7.49 2.89
CA LEU A 115 5.49 6.73 2.64
C LEU A 115 5.58 5.26 3.05
N TYR A 116 6.73 4.63 2.78
CA TYR A 116 7.03 3.26 3.23
C TYR A 116 7.64 3.19 4.63
N GLY A 117 7.86 4.32 5.29
CA GLY A 117 8.29 4.42 6.68
C GLY A 117 7.08 4.62 7.60
N ASN A 118 7.14 4.09 8.82
CA ASN A 118 6.12 4.45 9.81
C ASN A 118 6.21 5.96 10.06
N TRP A 119 5.07 6.61 10.26
CA TRP A 119 5.05 7.98 10.70
C TRP A 119 5.43 8.04 12.17
N ILE A 120 6.68 8.42 12.41
CA ILE A 120 7.27 8.62 13.72
C ILE A 120 7.57 10.11 13.89
N GLU A 121 7.05 10.69 14.97
CA GLU A 121 7.27 12.08 15.33
C GLU A 121 8.32 12.22 16.43
N THR A 122 8.50 13.44 16.94
CA THR A 122 9.47 13.76 18.00
C THR A 122 9.43 12.77 19.18
N ASN A 123 10.60 12.51 19.79
CA ASN A 123 10.79 11.52 20.87
C ASN A 123 10.42 10.07 20.50
N GLN A 124 10.52 9.69 19.22
CA GLN A 124 10.14 8.36 18.72
C GLN A 124 8.66 8.02 18.94
N THR A 125 7.80 9.05 18.94
CA THR A 125 6.36 8.85 19.11
C THR A 125 5.78 8.27 17.84
N PHE A 126 5.30 7.03 17.88
CA PHE A 126 4.58 6.42 16.78
C PHE A 126 3.23 7.12 16.60
N VAL A 127 2.92 7.54 15.36
CA VAL A 127 1.64 8.16 15.00
C VAL A 127 0.81 7.21 14.16
N PHE A 128 1.36 6.70 13.05
CA PHE A 128 0.61 5.82 12.15
C PHE A 128 1.54 4.90 11.34
N PRO A 129 1.11 3.68 10.98
CA PRO A 129 1.95 2.76 10.22
C PRO A 129 2.11 3.17 8.76
N ASN A 130 3.15 2.61 8.14
CA ASN A 130 3.50 2.82 6.75
C ASN A 130 2.51 2.19 5.75
N MET A 131 2.53 2.69 4.51
CA MET A 131 1.96 1.98 3.36
C MET A 131 2.77 0.72 3.07
N LYS A 132 2.09 -0.37 2.69
CA LYS A 132 2.73 -1.63 2.29
C LYS A 132 3.12 -1.56 0.81
N TYR A 133 4.19 -2.25 0.44
CA TYR A 133 4.54 -2.43 -0.98
C TYR A 133 3.40 -3.13 -1.74
N GLY A 134 3.11 -2.64 -2.95
CA GLY A 134 2.01 -3.10 -3.80
C GLY A 134 0.73 -2.26 -3.68
N SER A 135 0.72 -1.24 -2.81
CA SER A 135 -0.44 -0.35 -2.60
C SER A 135 -0.42 0.90 -3.50
N GLU A 136 0.64 1.07 -4.30
CA GLU A 136 0.97 2.34 -4.98
C GLU A 136 -0.11 2.77 -5.98
N TRP A 137 -0.87 1.82 -6.49
CA TRP A 137 -1.93 2.09 -7.45
C TRP A 137 -3.14 2.84 -6.89
N GLN A 138 -3.34 2.76 -5.57
CA GLN A 138 -4.41 3.45 -4.84
C GLN A 138 -3.93 4.72 -4.16
N TRP A 139 -2.63 5.03 -4.22
CA TRP A 139 -2.08 6.19 -3.55
C TRP A 139 -2.67 7.50 -4.03
N SER A 140 -3.10 7.59 -5.30
CA SER A 140 -3.82 8.78 -5.79
C SER A 140 -5.07 9.10 -4.96
N LEU A 141 -5.73 8.11 -4.33
CA LEU A 141 -6.88 8.34 -3.46
C LEU A 141 -6.56 9.22 -2.24
N VAL A 142 -5.30 9.26 -1.81
CA VAL A 142 -4.80 10.05 -0.68
C VAL A 142 -3.70 11.05 -1.06
N HIS A 143 -3.12 10.93 -2.25
CA HIS A 143 -1.90 11.64 -2.65
C HIS A 143 -2.02 12.44 -3.96
N ASP A 144 -3.19 12.47 -4.64
CA ASP A 144 -3.41 13.32 -5.84
C ASP A 144 -3.58 14.82 -5.53
N GLY A 145 -2.72 15.38 -4.70
CA GLY A 145 -2.43 16.82 -4.75
C GLY A 145 -3.15 17.71 -3.75
N GLY A 146 -3.32 17.27 -2.50
CA GLY A 146 -3.50 18.20 -1.37
C GLY A 146 -4.70 19.15 -1.51
N GLY A 147 -5.79 18.65 -2.08
CA GLY A 147 -7.05 19.37 -2.10
C GLY A 147 -7.59 19.56 -0.68
N ASP A 148 -7.94 20.80 -0.36
CA ASP A 148 -8.49 21.20 0.94
C ASP A 148 -9.87 20.55 1.24
N ASP A 149 -10.50 19.88 0.27
CA ASP A 149 -11.82 19.24 0.38
C ASP A 149 -11.76 17.72 0.65
N GLN A 150 -10.60 17.18 1.04
CA GLN A 150 -10.45 15.77 1.41
C GLN A 150 -10.91 15.48 2.86
N PHE A 151 -11.07 14.19 3.20
CA PHE A 151 -11.52 13.75 4.54
C PHE A 151 -10.65 14.31 5.68
N SER A 152 -9.32 14.26 5.54
CA SER A 152 -8.40 14.69 6.60
C SER A 152 -8.46 16.21 6.85
N PRO A 153 -8.37 17.10 5.83
CA PRO A 153 -8.59 18.52 6.03
C PRO A 153 -9.97 18.87 6.62
N ALA A 154 -11.03 18.18 6.19
CA ALA A 154 -12.38 18.41 6.71
C ALA A 154 -12.49 18.03 8.20
N TYR A 155 -11.89 16.93 8.63
CA TYR A 155 -11.80 16.55 10.05
C TYR A 155 -11.07 17.64 10.85
N VAL A 156 -9.91 18.11 10.39
CA VAL A 156 -9.14 19.13 11.10
C VAL A 156 -9.90 20.46 11.19
N ARG A 157 -10.52 20.91 10.09
CA ARG A 157 -11.33 22.14 10.05
C ARG A 157 -12.52 22.07 10.99
N ASN A 158 -13.32 21.01 10.88
CA ASN A 158 -14.64 20.98 11.48
C ASN A 158 -14.64 20.42 12.90
N ILE A 159 -13.74 19.47 13.19
CA ILE A 159 -13.70 18.74 14.47
C ILE A 159 -12.58 19.24 15.36
N VAL A 160 -11.36 19.41 14.82
CA VAL A 160 -10.20 19.78 15.63
C VAL A 160 -10.20 21.27 15.97
N TYR A 161 -10.32 22.15 14.96
CA TYR A 161 -10.18 23.60 15.16
C TYR A 161 -11.49 24.39 15.06
N ASN A 162 -12.55 23.81 14.50
CA ASN A 162 -13.76 24.54 14.12
C ASN A 162 -13.43 25.83 13.34
N ASN A 163 -12.51 25.73 12.39
CA ASN A 163 -11.99 26.86 11.60
C ASN A 163 -12.09 26.52 10.10
N PRO A 164 -13.08 27.08 9.36
CA PRO A 164 -13.24 26.80 7.94
C PRO A 164 -12.11 27.37 7.07
N LEU A 165 -11.30 28.29 7.60
CA LEU A 165 -10.16 28.89 6.91
C LEU A 165 -8.85 28.12 7.11
N TRP A 166 -8.83 27.07 7.95
CA TRP A 166 -7.64 26.25 8.10
C TRP A 166 -7.33 25.52 6.78
N SER A 167 -6.06 25.46 6.37
CA SER A 167 -5.64 24.80 5.14
C SER A 167 -4.67 23.67 5.45
N ILE A 168 -4.68 22.61 4.64
CA ILE A 168 -3.76 21.47 4.80
C ILE A 168 -2.29 21.88 4.75
N TRP A 169 -1.98 23.03 4.12
CA TRP A 169 -0.63 23.58 4.09
C TRP A 169 -0.14 24.12 5.44
N ASN A 170 -1.05 24.29 6.40
CA ASN A 170 -0.72 24.65 7.80
C ASN A 170 -0.54 23.40 8.69
N PHE A 171 -0.61 22.20 8.12
CA PHE A 171 -0.47 20.96 8.87
C PHE A 171 0.91 20.85 9.53
N SER A 172 0.91 20.48 10.81
CA SER A 172 2.10 20.31 11.63
C SER A 172 1.85 19.22 12.67
N TYR A 173 2.91 18.82 13.39
CA TYR A 173 2.76 17.88 14.51
C TYR A 173 1.83 18.41 15.61
N ASP A 174 1.75 19.73 15.82
CA ASP A 174 0.79 20.31 16.76
C ASP A 174 -0.67 19.99 16.38
N THR A 175 -0.96 19.87 15.08
CA THR A 175 -2.29 19.45 14.60
C THR A 175 -2.62 18.02 15.02
N VAL A 176 -1.63 17.13 15.02
CA VAL A 176 -1.79 15.76 15.54
C VAL A 176 -2.06 15.80 17.04
N LEU A 177 -1.29 16.58 17.79
CA LEU A 177 -1.46 16.71 19.24
C LEU A 177 -2.82 17.34 19.62
N ASP A 178 -3.32 18.27 18.82
CA ASP A 178 -4.66 18.85 18.99
C ASP A 178 -5.76 17.84 18.67
N ALA A 179 -5.62 17.06 17.59
CA ALA A 179 -6.53 15.97 17.27
C ALA A 179 -6.62 14.96 18.43
N GLU A 180 -5.48 14.53 18.97
CA GLU A 180 -5.40 13.66 20.14
C GLU A 180 -6.11 14.24 21.37
N ARG A 181 -5.98 15.56 21.62
CA ARG A 181 -6.69 16.24 22.71
C ARG A 181 -8.20 16.20 22.52
N VAL A 182 -8.68 16.39 21.29
CA VAL A 182 -10.11 16.32 20.96
C VAL A 182 -10.61 14.87 21.09
N ASN A 183 -9.87 13.90 20.55
CA ASN A 183 -10.20 12.49 20.61
C ASN A 183 -10.35 11.99 22.05
N ARG A 184 -9.42 12.33 22.95
CA ARG A 184 -9.53 11.94 24.38
C ARG A 184 -10.78 12.49 25.07
N ARG A 185 -11.28 13.64 24.62
CA ARG A 185 -12.49 14.27 25.19
C ARG A 185 -13.77 13.66 24.62
N GLN A 186 -13.74 13.29 23.34
CA GLN A 186 -14.94 12.89 22.59
C GLN A 186 -15.04 11.38 22.34
N GLY A 187 -13.97 10.61 22.54
CA GLY A 187 -13.92 9.18 22.27
C GLY A 187 -14.06 8.84 20.78
N LEU A 188 -13.39 9.61 19.91
CA LEU A 188 -13.51 9.44 18.45
C LEU A 188 -12.66 8.28 17.91
N ASP A 189 -11.63 7.88 18.64
CA ASP A 189 -10.77 6.77 18.23
C ASP A 189 -11.41 5.42 18.59
N ALA A 190 -11.30 4.48 17.66
CA ALA A 190 -11.69 3.08 17.85
C ALA A 190 -10.50 2.21 18.28
N ASP A 191 -9.64 2.75 19.15
CA ASP A 191 -8.33 2.19 19.51
C ASP A 191 -8.30 1.52 20.90
N ASN A 192 -9.45 1.29 21.53
CA ASN A 192 -9.51 0.52 22.77
C ASN A 192 -9.10 -0.95 22.52
N PHE A 193 -7.92 -1.32 23.02
CA PHE A 193 -7.36 -2.67 22.89
C PHE A 193 -7.91 -3.68 23.90
N ASP A 194 -8.60 -3.21 24.95
CA ASP A 194 -9.16 -4.08 25.99
C ASP A 194 -10.53 -4.63 25.60
N LEU A 195 -10.51 -5.67 24.76
CA LEU A 195 -11.72 -6.37 24.34
C LEU A 195 -12.24 -7.40 25.36
N SER A 196 -11.77 -7.37 26.61
CA SER A 196 -12.25 -8.28 27.67
C SER A 196 -13.77 -8.30 27.81
N PRO A 197 -14.48 -7.14 27.82
CA PRO A 197 -15.94 -7.14 27.95
C PRO A 197 -16.65 -7.77 26.73
N PHE A 198 -16.08 -7.63 25.53
CA PHE A 198 -16.61 -8.24 24.32
C PHE A 198 -16.45 -9.77 24.34
N ASN A 199 -15.25 -10.24 24.71
CA ASN A 199 -14.97 -11.66 24.88
C ASN A 199 -15.83 -12.29 25.99
N ALA A 200 -16.01 -11.61 27.12
CA ALA A 200 -16.80 -12.11 28.26
C ALA A 200 -18.28 -12.36 27.91
N ARG A 201 -18.82 -11.66 26.90
CA ARG A 201 -20.17 -11.89 26.37
C ARG A 201 -20.23 -12.93 25.25
N GLY A 202 -19.12 -13.60 24.96
CA GLY A 202 -19.00 -14.60 23.90
C GLY A 202 -18.92 -14.03 22.48
N GLY A 203 -18.64 -12.73 22.34
CA GLY A 203 -18.53 -12.06 21.03
C GLY A 203 -17.44 -12.67 20.16
N LYS A 204 -17.63 -12.65 18.84
CA LYS A 204 -16.65 -13.09 17.82
C LYS A 204 -16.38 -11.97 16.84
N LEU A 205 -15.11 -11.74 16.53
CA LEU A 205 -14.63 -10.71 15.63
C LEU A 205 -13.82 -11.36 14.51
N LEU A 206 -14.33 -11.24 13.29
CA LEU A 206 -13.62 -11.58 12.06
C LEU A 206 -13.27 -10.26 11.38
N HIS A 207 -11.98 -9.95 11.35
CA HIS A 207 -11.42 -8.74 10.73
C HIS A 207 -10.67 -9.17 9.48
N TYR A 208 -10.78 -8.41 8.40
CA TYR A 208 -9.93 -8.58 7.22
C TYR A 208 -9.38 -7.24 6.74
N VAL A 209 -8.23 -7.29 6.07
CA VAL A 209 -7.61 -6.10 5.45
C VAL A 209 -6.92 -6.48 4.14
N GLY A 210 -6.92 -5.57 3.17
CA GLY A 210 -6.19 -5.74 1.91
C GLY A 210 -4.73 -5.36 2.07
N LEU A 211 -3.79 -6.22 1.66
CA LEU A 211 -2.35 -5.89 1.74
C LEU A 211 -1.90 -4.89 0.67
N ALA A 212 -2.71 -4.67 -0.37
CA ALA A 212 -2.50 -3.67 -1.39
C ALA A 212 -3.43 -2.45 -1.21
N ASP A 213 -4.01 -2.27 -0.02
CA ASP A 213 -4.82 -1.10 0.34
C ASP A 213 -3.94 0.15 0.39
N GLY A 214 -4.15 1.06 -0.58
CA GLY A 214 -3.45 2.34 -0.66
C GLY A 214 -4.19 3.51 -0.02
N LEU A 215 -5.34 3.27 0.63
CA LEU A 215 -6.09 4.29 1.36
C LEU A 215 -5.86 4.19 2.88
N ILE A 216 -6.00 2.98 3.43
CA ILE A 216 -5.78 2.70 4.85
C ILE A 216 -4.70 1.60 4.95
N PRO A 217 -3.47 1.94 5.37
CA PRO A 217 -2.40 0.96 5.43
C PRO A 217 -2.75 -0.25 6.30
N ALA A 218 -2.52 -1.45 5.76
CA ALA A 218 -2.78 -2.73 6.45
C ALA A 218 -2.07 -2.84 7.81
N GLY A 219 -0.93 -2.17 7.96
CA GLY A 219 -0.20 -2.08 9.22
C GLY A 219 -1.04 -1.52 10.38
N SER A 220 -2.11 -0.76 10.12
CA SER A 220 -3.03 -0.28 11.16
C SER A 220 -3.82 -1.43 11.81
N SER A 221 -4.23 -2.39 11.01
CA SER A 221 -4.92 -3.60 11.46
C SER A 221 -3.97 -4.55 12.21
N GLU A 222 -2.74 -4.70 11.70
CA GLU A 222 -1.66 -5.43 12.38
C GLU A 222 -1.34 -4.78 13.74
N TYR A 223 -1.21 -3.46 13.78
CA TYR A 223 -0.97 -2.70 15.00
C TYR A 223 -2.07 -2.93 16.02
N TYR A 224 -3.33 -2.81 15.61
CA TYR A 224 -4.49 -3.04 16.49
C TYR A 224 -4.52 -4.47 17.02
N TYR A 225 -4.40 -5.48 16.15
CA TYR A 225 -4.40 -6.89 16.55
C TYR A 225 -3.29 -7.19 17.56
N ASN A 226 -2.06 -6.73 17.29
CA ASN A 226 -0.92 -6.94 18.19
C ASN A 226 -1.10 -6.25 19.55
N HIS A 227 -1.72 -5.08 19.60
CA HIS A 227 -2.02 -4.40 20.87
C HIS A 227 -3.14 -5.08 21.66
N VAL A 228 -4.16 -5.61 20.99
CA VAL A 228 -5.19 -6.46 21.63
C VAL A 228 -4.53 -7.71 22.25
N VAL A 229 -3.65 -8.39 21.51
CA VAL A 229 -2.88 -9.54 22.03
C VAL A 229 -2.06 -9.14 23.26
N ARG A 230 -1.27 -8.07 23.18
CA ARG A 230 -0.46 -7.57 24.31
C ARG A 230 -1.30 -7.18 25.53
N THR A 231 -2.53 -6.70 25.32
CA THR A 231 -3.43 -6.27 26.39
C THR A 231 -4.11 -7.46 27.08
N LEU A 232 -4.50 -8.48 26.32
CA LEU A 232 -5.36 -9.56 26.79
C LEU A 232 -4.61 -10.82 27.23
N VAL A 233 -3.45 -11.12 26.65
CA VAL A 233 -2.63 -12.28 27.06
C VAL A 233 -2.23 -12.21 28.55
N PRO A 234 -1.78 -11.07 29.11
CA PRO A 234 -1.50 -10.96 30.55
C PRO A 234 -2.74 -11.18 31.45
N LYS A 235 -3.95 -11.01 30.90
CA LYS A 235 -5.21 -11.27 31.58
C LYS A 235 -5.68 -12.72 31.43
N ASN A 236 -4.85 -13.59 30.87
CA ASN A 236 -5.16 -15.00 30.58
C ASN A 236 -6.36 -15.17 29.61
N ILE A 237 -6.53 -14.22 28.68
CA ILE A 237 -7.56 -14.29 27.64
C ILE A 237 -6.89 -14.64 26.31
N SER A 238 -7.26 -15.79 25.73
CA SER A 238 -6.80 -16.22 24.41
C SER A 238 -7.50 -15.41 23.30
N VAL A 239 -6.74 -14.63 22.53
CA VAL A 239 -7.29 -13.82 21.43
C VAL A 239 -7.88 -14.69 20.31
N ASP A 240 -7.22 -15.78 19.93
CA ASP A 240 -7.68 -16.70 18.86
C ASP A 240 -9.03 -17.35 19.13
N SER A 241 -9.47 -17.35 20.39
CA SER A 241 -10.78 -17.85 20.80
C SER A 241 -11.93 -16.95 20.35
N PHE A 242 -11.68 -15.68 20.02
CA PHE A 242 -12.72 -14.71 19.72
C PHE A 242 -12.38 -13.65 18.66
N TYR A 243 -11.11 -13.41 18.33
CA TYR A 243 -10.70 -12.42 17.35
C TYR A 243 -9.69 -13.03 16.35
N ARG A 244 -10.04 -13.03 15.05
CA ARG A 244 -9.16 -13.43 13.95
C ARG A 244 -9.02 -12.29 12.94
N LEU A 245 -7.79 -12.01 12.52
CA LEU A 245 -7.45 -11.11 11.43
C LEU A 245 -7.02 -11.91 10.21
N PHE A 246 -7.60 -11.63 9.04
CA PHE A 246 -7.24 -12.22 7.75
C PHE A 246 -6.70 -11.14 6.81
N GLU A 247 -5.42 -11.24 6.47
CA GLU A 247 -4.81 -10.39 5.46
C GLU A 247 -5.05 -10.95 4.07
N ILE A 248 -5.41 -10.10 3.11
CA ILE A 248 -5.78 -10.50 1.75
C ILE A 248 -4.71 -9.99 0.76
N PRO A 249 -3.76 -10.84 0.33
CA PRO A 249 -2.70 -10.44 -0.58
C PRO A 249 -3.24 -9.95 -1.93
N GLY A 250 -2.84 -8.74 -2.33
CA GLY A 250 -3.23 -8.13 -3.59
C GLY A 250 -4.62 -7.48 -3.60
N MET A 251 -5.41 -7.58 -2.52
CA MET A 251 -6.64 -6.82 -2.40
C MET A 251 -6.34 -5.36 -2.03
N GLY A 252 -7.00 -4.42 -2.69
CA GLY A 252 -6.94 -3.00 -2.35
C GLY A 252 -7.91 -2.60 -1.23
N HIS A 253 -8.23 -1.31 -1.19
CA HIS A 253 -9.17 -0.75 -0.23
C HIS A 253 -10.57 -1.37 -0.34
N CYS A 254 -10.97 -2.07 0.73
CA CYS A 254 -12.20 -2.87 0.88
C CYS A 254 -12.36 -4.05 -0.09
N ALA A 255 -11.92 -3.93 -1.35
CA ALA A 255 -12.23 -4.86 -2.44
C ALA A 255 -11.25 -4.70 -3.62
N ARG A 256 -11.44 -5.55 -4.64
CA ARG A 256 -10.73 -5.57 -5.93
C ARG A 256 -9.22 -5.84 -5.81
N SER A 257 -8.64 -6.21 -6.94
CA SER A 257 -7.20 -6.34 -7.11
C SER A 257 -6.80 -5.84 -8.49
N LEU A 258 -5.67 -5.14 -8.60
CA LEU A 258 -5.08 -4.81 -9.91
C LEU A 258 -4.34 -5.97 -10.56
N VAL A 259 -4.06 -7.00 -9.78
CA VAL A 259 -3.43 -8.22 -10.27
C VAL A 259 -4.45 -9.36 -10.25
N ALA A 260 -4.12 -10.50 -10.83
CA ALA A 260 -4.97 -11.68 -10.79
C ALA A 260 -4.93 -12.39 -9.41
N ALA A 261 -4.96 -11.63 -8.32
CA ALA A 261 -4.97 -12.16 -6.96
C ALA A 261 -6.40 -12.45 -6.49
N PRO A 262 -6.65 -13.61 -5.84
CA PRO A 262 -7.90 -13.89 -5.15
C PRO A 262 -8.12 -12.92 -4.00
N TRP A 263 -9.28 -12.26 -3.98
CA TRP A 263 -9.58 -11.21 -3.01
C TRP A 263 -10.98 -11.32 -2.40
N TYR A 264 -11.92 -11.98 -3.07
CA TYR A 264 -13.31 -12.00 -2.66
C TYR A 264 -13.60 -13.14 -1.68
N ILE A 265 -14.12 -12.80 -0.50
CA ILE A 265 -14.55 -13.70 0.57
C ILE A 265 -15.96 -13.34 1.09
N ASN A 266 -16.72 -12.53 0.36
CA ASN A 266 -17.96 -11.92 0.86
C ASN A 266 -17.75 -11.14 2.18
N GLY A 267 -16.62 -10.42 2.30
CA GLY A 267 -16.36 -9.52 3.42
C GLY A 267 -17.23 -8.26 3.38
N ALA A 268 -17.39 -7.61 4.53
CA ALA A 268 -18.16 -6.37 4.69
C ALA A 268 -17.69 -5.23 3.79
N GLY A 269 -18.40 -4.97 2.69
CA GLY A 269 -18.04 -3.95 1.69
C GLY A 269 -17.50 -4.51 0.38
N GLN A 270 -17.30 -5.83 0.27
CA GLN A 270 -16.84 -6.47 -0.97
C GLN A 270 -17.93 -6.66 -2.02
N ALA A 271 -19.14 -7.04 -1.60
CA ALA A 271 -20.21 -7.49 -2.52
C ALA A 271 -20.55 -6.46 -3.61
N GLY A 272 -20.57 -5.17 -3.28
CA GLY A 272 -20.84 -4.09 -4.24
C GLY A 272 -19.85 -4.03 -5.41
N SER A 273 -18.63 -4.57 -5.23
CA SER A 273 -17.63 -4.63 -6.30
C SER A 273 -17.88 -5.72 -7.34
N LEU A 274 -18.69 -6.74 -7.02
CA LEU A 274 -19.10 -7.79 -7.97
C LEU A 274 -20.44 -7.48 -8.66
N GLY A 275 -21.21 -6.51 -8.16
CA GLY A 275 -22.47 -6.06 -8.76
C GLY A 275 -23.61 -5.93 -7.76
N SER A 276 -24.72 -5.35 -8.22
CA SER A 276 -25.94 -5.26 -7.41
C SER A 276 -26.58 -6.64 -7.26
N GLY A 277 -26.95 -7.02 -6.03
CA GLY A 277 -27.66 -8.26 -5.75
C GLY A 277 -26.78 -9.49 -5.53
N VAL A 278 -25.45 -9.35 -5.58
CA VAL A 278 -24.53 -10.43 -5.17
C VAL A 278 -24.73 -10.72 -3.69
N ARG A 279 -24.99 -11.99 -3.37
CA ARG A 279 -25.09 -12.50 -2.00
C ARG A 279 -24.15 -13.68 -1.86
N GLY A 280 -23.27 -13.60 -0.87
CA GLY A 280 -22.28 -14.63 -0.65
C GLY A 280 -21.19 -14.65 -1.70
N VAL A 281 -20.49 -15.78 -1.79
CA VAL A 281 -19.45 -16.02 -2.81
C VAL A 281 -20.05 -16.80 -3.99
N PRO A 282 -20.23 -16.18 -5.18
CA PRO A 282 -20.78 -16.89 -6.33
C PRO A 282 -20.08 -18.22 -6.63
N GLY A 283 -20.88 -19.29 -6.72
CA GLY A 283 -20.39 -20.66 -6.93
C GLY A 283 -20.07 -21.45 -5.66
N PHE A 284 -20.12 -20.81 -4.48
CA PHE A 284 -19.80 -21.42 -3.19
C PHE A 284 -20.87 -21.05 -2.16
N ASN A 285 -21.23 -22.02 -1.31
CA ASN A 285 -22.23 -21.82 -0.27
C ASN A 285 -21.77 -22.49 1.03
N ASP A 286 -20.58 -22.10 1.48
CA ASP A 286 -19.92 -22.69 2.62
C ASP A 286 -19.11 -21.65 3.40
N ALA A 287 -18.84 -21.99 4.67
CA ALA A 287 -18.10 -21.16 5.61
C ALA A 287 -16.58 -21.10 5.34
N GLN A 288 -16.05 -21.85 4.36
CA GLN A 288 -14.64 -21.72 3.99
C GLN A 288 -14.45 -20.57 3.01
N HIS A 289 -15.40 -20.33 2.11
CA HIS A 289 -15.31 -19.25 1.12
C HIS A 289 -15.94 -17.94 1.62
N ASP A 290 -17.02 -18.03 2.39
CA ASP A 290 -17.84 -16.89 2.77
C ASP A 290 -17.59 -16.46 4.23
N ALA A 291 -17.05 -15.26 4.41
CA ALA A 291 -16.71 -14.69 5.71
C ALA A 291 -17.93 -14.46 6.60
N VAL A 292 -19.11 -14.16 6.03
CA VAL A 292 -20.34 -14.02 6.79
C VAL A 292 -20.80 -15.39 7.30
N LEU A 293 -20.78 -16.41 6.43
CA LEU A 293 -21.11 -17.78 6.87
C LEU A 293 -20.07 -18.32 7.87
N ALA A 294 -18.79 -17.99 7.70
CA ALA A 294 -17.73 -18.32 8.64
C ALA A 294 -17.96 -17.71 10.02
N LEU A 295 -18.33 -16.42 10.06
CA LEU A 295 -18.64 -15.73 11.30
C LEU A 295 -19.90 -16.30 11.97
N THR A 296 -20.97 -16.54 11.20
CA THR A 296 -22.19 -17.20 11.69
C THR A 296 -21.86 -18.56 12.31
N LYS A 297 -21.08 -19.38 11.60
CA LYS A 297 -20.65 -20.70 12.09
C LYS A 297 -19.82 -20.60 13.37
N TRP A 298 -18.96 -19.59 13.49
CA TRP A 298 -18.17 -19.37 14.70
C TRP A 298 -19.03 -18.95 15.89
N VAL A 299 -20.02 -18.09 15.65
CA VAL A 299 -20.94 -17.61 16.69
C VAL A 299 -21.90 -18.70 17.15
N GLU A 300 -22.55 -19.39 16.20
CA GLU A 300 -23.64 -20.32 16.47
C GLU A 300 -23.13 -21.74 16.77
N ASP A 301 -22.24 -22.28 15.95
CA ASP A 301 -21.76 -23.66 16.06
C ASP A 301 -20.44 -23.79 16.86
N LYS A 302 -19.86 -22.66 17.27
CA LYS A 302 -18.55 -22.60 17.96
C LYS A 302 -17.39 -23.16 17.14
N VAL A 303 -17.51 -23.15 15.80
CA VAL A 303 -16.44 -23.58 14.89
C VAL A 303 -15.75 -22.35 14.31
N ALA A 304 -14.54 -22.06 14.81
CA ALA A 304 -13.75 -20.92 14.37
C ALA A 304 -13.12 -21.18 12.98
N PRO A 305 -13.06 -20.17 12.09
CA PRO A 305 -12.48 -20.34 10.76
C PRO A 305 -10.95 -20.47 10.83
N THR A 306 -10.41 -21.67 10.57
CA THR A 306 -8.95 -21.91 10.52
C THR A 306 -8.30 -21.33 9.27
N THR A 307 -9.08 -21.16 8.19
CA THR A 307 -8.71 -20.48 6.95
C THR A 307 -9.96 -19.84 6.35
N LEU A 308 -9.78 -18.92 5.40
CA LEU A 308 -10.83 -18.46 4.48
C LEU A 308 -10.30 -18.54 3.04
N ILE A 309 -11.09 -19.00 2.08
CA ILE A 309 -10.65 -19.15 0.69
C ILE A 309 -11.09 -17.91 -0.10
N ALA A 310 -10.13 -17.05 -0.42
CA ALA A 310 -10.36 -15.92 -1.31
C ALA A 310 -10.49 -16.41 -2.75
N THR A 311 -11.38 -15.76 -3.50
CA THR A 311 -11.72 -16.11 -4.89
C THR A 311 -11.43 -14.96 -5.84
N LYS A 312 -10.87 -15.28 -7.02
CA LYS A 312 -10.75 -14.39 -8.18
C LYS A 312 -11.61 -14.94 -9.32
N TYR A 313 -12.51 -14.13 -9.85
CA TYR A 313 -13.29 -14.48 -11.04
C TYR A 313 -12.55 -14.06 -12.31
N THR A 314 -12.82 -14.78 -13.40
CA THR A 314 -12.33 -14.43 -14.75
C THR A 314 -12.74 -13.01 -15.12
N ASN A 315 -13.96 -12.64 -14.77
CA ASN A 315 -14.46 -11.28 -14.81
C ASN A 315 -15.14 -10.98 -13.47
N ASP A 316 -14.60 -10.04 -12.69
CA ASP A 316 -15.17 -9.68 -11.39
C ASP A 316 -16.53 -8.97 -11.52
N THR A 317 -16.88 -8.46 -12.71
CA THR A 317 -18.22 -7.92 -12.99
C THR A 317 -19.17 -8.91 -13.64
N ASP A 318 -18.67 -10.08 -14.04
CA ASP A 318 -19.44 -11.19 -14.61
C ASP A 318 -18.86 -12.51 -14.12
N TYR A 319 -19.17 -12.82 -12.85
CA TYR A 319 -18.69 -14.01 -12.17
C TYR A 319 -19.21 -15.32 -12.79
N THR A 320 -20.16 -15.27 -13.73
CA THR A 320 -20.66 -16.45 -14.45
C THR A 320 -19.62 -17.06 -15.37
N GLN A 321 -18.56 -16.31 -15.72
CA GLN A 321 -17.41 -16.77 -16.50
C GLN A 321 -16.44 -17.64 -15.70
N GLY A 322 -16.79 -17.98 -14.46
CA GLY A 322 -16.06 -18.93 -13.63
C GLY A 322 -14.91 -18.31 -12.84
N VAL A 323 -14.26 -19.19 -12.08
CA VAL A 323 -13.16 -18.87 -11.17
C VAL A 323 -11.84 -19.00 -11.90
N THR A 324 -10.99 -17.97 -11.82
CA THR A 324 -9.62 -17.98 -12.35
C THR A 324 -8.65 -18.57 -11.35
N SER A 325 -8.76 -18.19 -10.08
CA SER A 325 -7.85 -18.65 -9.03
C SER A 325 -8.47 -18.52 -7.64
N GLN A 326 -7.99 -19.35 -6.72
CA GLN A 326 -8.33 -19.30 -5.30
C GLN A 326 -7.07 -19.45 -4.44
N ARG A 327 -7.09 -18.84 -3.26
CA ARG A 327 -6.00 -18.93 -2.28
C ARG A 327 -6.56 -18.95 -0.86
N PRO A 328 -6.09 -19.85 0.02
CA PRO A 328 -6.43 -19.77 1.43
C PRO A 328 -5.77 -18.53 2.04
N LEU A 329 -6.54 -17.81 2.84
CA LEU A 329 -6.14 -16.76 3.74
C LEU A 329 -5.91 -17.41 5.10
N CYS A 330 -4.77 -17.13 5.69
CA CYS A 330 -4.38 -17.65 6.98
C CYS A 330 -4.69 -16.63 8.07
N PRO A 331 -5.04 -17.07 9.29
CA PRO A 331 -5.19 -16.16 10.41
C PRO A 331 -3.82 -15.54 10.74
N TYR A 332 -3.73 -14.22 10.72
CA TYR A 332 -2.54 -13.48 11.09
C TYR A 332 -2.04 -13.93 12.48
N PRO A 333 -0.72 -14.15 12.68
CA PRO A 333 0.40 -13.78 11.82
C PRO A 333 0.85 -14.88 10.83
N GLN A 334 0.03 -15.91 10.59
CA GLN A 334 0.34 -16.91 9.58
C GLN A 334 0.14 -16.36 8.17
N ILE A 335 0.90 -16.91 7.23
CA ILE A 335 0.83 -16.59 5.81
C ILE A 335 0.56 -17.85 4.99
N ALA A 336 -0.01 -17.67 3.80
CA ALA A 336 -0.19 -18.75 2.84
C ALA A 336 1.13 -19.01 2.10
N VAL A 337 1.63 -20.24 2.19
CA VAL A 337 2.86 -20.71 1.54
C VAL A 337 2.49 -21.71 0.46
N TRP A 338 3.00 -21.49 -0.74
CA TRP A 338 2.82 -22.37 -1.88
C TRP A 338 3.67 -23.63 -1.75
N ASP A 339 3.08 -24.80 -2.02
CA ASP A 339 3.73 -26.11 -1.87
C ASP A 339 4.40 -26.65 -3.15
N GLY A 340 4.36 -25.89 -4.25
CA GLY A 340 4.87 -26.30 -5.56
C GLY A 340 3.81 -26.86 -6.52
N GLY A 341 2.56 -27.04 -6.06
CA GLY A 341 1.43 -27.48 -6.87
C GLY A 341 0.88 -26.38 -7.81
N ASN A 342 -0.37 -26.53 -8.26
CA ASN A 342 -0.98 -25.51 -9.11
C ASN A 342 -1.30 -24.23 -8.32
N MET A 343 -0.60 -23.13 -8.62
CA MET A 343 -0.76 -21.83 -7.93
C MET A 343 -2.19 -21.26 -7.96
N THR A 344 -3.04 -21.66 -8.92
CA THR A 344 -4.42 -21.17 -9.00
C THR A 344 -5.39 -21.94 -8.10
N GLN A 345 -4.97 -23.06 -7.53
CA GLN A 345 -5.80 -23.93 -6.70
C GLN A 345 -5.50 -23.70 -5.23
N ALA A 346 -6.54 -23.49 -4.41
CA ALA A 346 -6.39 -23.26 -2.98
C ALA A 346 -5.69 -24.42 -2.25
N GLY A 347 -5.86 -25.65 -2.73
CA GLY A 347 -5.24 -26.85 -2.15
C GLY A 347 -3.72 -26.95 -2.31
N SER A 348 -3.09 -26.12 -3.16
CA SER A 348 -1.63 -26.07 -3.34
C SER A 348 -0.95 -25.07 -2.39
N TRP A 349 -1.65 -24.66 -1.33
CA TRP A 349 -1.17 -23.67 -0.38
C TRP A 349 -1.48 -24.14 1.05
N GLY A 350 -0.56 -23.88 1.97
CA GLY A 350 -0.73 -24.17 3.39
C GLY A 350 -0.41 -22.95 4.26
N CYS A 351 -0.97 -22.90 5.47
CA CYS A 351 -0.66 -21.85 6.42
C CYS A 351 0.62 -22.19 7.19
N ALA A 352 1.55 -21.23 7.25
CA ALA A 352 2.78 -21.31 8.03
C ALA A 352 3.07 -19.98 8.73
N ASN A 353 3.85 -20.00 9.81
CA ASN A 353 4.26 -18.75 10.45
C ASN A 353 5.25 -18.00 9.56
N ALA A 354 5.12 -16.67 9.48
CA ALA A 354 6.03 -15.85 8.69
C ALA A 354 7.51 -16.00 9.10
N THR A 355 7.80 -16.26 10.37
CA THR A 355 9.16 -16.51 10.89
C THR A 355 9.76 -17.80 10.35
N ASP A 356 8.96 -18.83 10.11
CA ASP A 356 9.43 -20.11 9.57
C ASP A 356 9.77 -19.97 8.07
N TYR A 357 9.16 -19.01 7.38
CA TYR A 357 9.41 -18.72 5.96
C TYR A 357 10.65 -17.86 5.71
N ALA A 358 11.05 -17.01 6.66
CA ALA A 358 12.28 -16.22 6.56
C ALA A 358 13.57 -17.09 6.54
N LEU A 359 13.47 -18.35 6.98
CA LEU A 359 14.56 -19.34 6.95
C LEU A 359 14.71 -20.04 5.57
N TRP A 360 13.81 -19.79 4.62
CA TRP A 360 13.82 -20.41 3.28
C TRP A 360 14.33 -19.51 2.15
N ARG A 361 14.87 -18.31 2.47
CA ARG A 361 15.49 -17.40 1.49
C ARG A 361 17.00 -17.31 1.63
#